data_AF-A0A170VXJ0-F1
#
_entry.id   AF-A0A170VXJ0-F1
#
_cell.length_a   1.000
_cell.length_b   1.000
_cell.length_c   1.000
_cell.angle_alpha   90.00
_cell.angle_beta   90.00
_cell.angle_gamma   90.00
#
_symmetry.space_group_name_H-M   'P 1'
#
loop_
_entity.id
_entity.type
_entity.pdbx_description
1 polymer ?
#
loop_
_entity_poly.entity_id
_entity_poly.type
_entity_poly.pdbx_seq_one_letter_code
_entity_poly.pdbx_strand_id
1 'polypeptide(L)'
;AMWKAHSGSVWKVAWAHPQFGQVLATCSFDRTAAVWEEIVSEPTSPPKQWARRTNLVDARKSVMDVKFGPPTLGLVLATCSADGVVRIYEAPDLMNLAQWTLQQEVPIKVQASALSWNPTYPRERRYTKNSFIKIQPVSPSGEQRPEDLDGSAMKYPFPVEKTDKYIVIPQ
;
A
#
# COMPACT_ATOMS: atom_id res chain seq x y z
N ALA A 1 -10.32 27.64 -3.27
CA ALA A 1 -9.51 26.96 -2.25
C ALA A 1 -8.52 26.04 -2.94
N MET A 2 -7.22 26.17 -2.65
CA MET A 2 -6.19 25.26 -3.17
C MET A 2 -5.92 24.23 -2.08
N TRP A 3 -6.48 23.03 -2.21
CA TRP A 3 -6.27 21.96 -1.24
C TRP A 3 -4.97 21.24 -1.58
N LYS A 4 -4.03 21.19 -0.62
CA LYS A 4 -2.75 20.51 -0.77
C LYS A 4 -2.71 19.31 0.17
N ALA A 5 -2.91 18.11 -0.38
CA ALA A 5 -2.85 16.87 0.38
C ALA A 5 -1.41 16.51 0.79
N HIS A 6 -0.49 16.63 -0.17
CA HIS A 6 0.91 16.22 -0.08
C HIS A 6 1.84 17.29 -0.67
N SER A 7 3.10 17.27 -0.27
CA SER A 7 4.15 18.14 -0.82
C SER A 7 4.91 17.53 -2.00
N GLY A 8 4.52 16.34 -2.43
CA GLY A 8 5.03 15.64 -3.60
C GLY A 8 3.93 14.85 -4.32
N SER A 9 4.30 14.12 -5.36
CA SER A 9 3.39 13.27 -6.13
C SER A 9 2.74 12.22 -5.22
N VAL A 10 1.42 12.13 -5.31
CA VAL A 10 0.65 11.06 -4.66
C VAL A 10 0.79 9.80 -5.49
N TRP A 11 1.22 8.70 -4.88
CA TRP A 11 1.42 7.42 -5.56
C TRP A 11 0.15 6.57 -5.59
N LYS A 12 -0.55 6.51 -4.45
CA LYS A 12 -1.72 5.66 -4.28
C LYS A 12 -2.76 6.33 -3.37
N VAL A 13 -4.00 5.89 -3.59
CA VAL A 13 -5.14 6.13 -2.71
C VAL A 13 -5.80 4.78 -2.43
N ALA A 14 -6.24 4.56 -1.20
CA ALA A 14 -6.98 3.38 -0.80
C ALA A 14 -8.17 3.80 0.06
N TRP A 15 -9.33 3.18 -0.17
CA TRP A 15 -10.51 3.36 0.66
C TRP A 15 -10.52 2.33 1.78
N ALA A 16 -10.90 2.76 2.98
CA ALA A 16 -11.16 1.83 4.07
C ALA A 16 -12.45 1.05 3.81
N HIS A 17 -12.66 -0.04 4.54
CA HIS A 17 -13.93 -0.74 4.51
C HIS A 17 -15.07 0.19 5.01
N PRO A 18 -16.26 0.20 4.37
CA PRO A 18 -17.34 1.13 4.72
C PRO A 18 -17.82 1.05 6.18
N GLN A 19 -17.57 -0.07 6.86
CA GLN A 19 -17.89 -0.20 8.29
C GLN A 19 -17.16 0.83 9.18
N PHE A 20 -16.03 1.37 8.70
CA PHE A 20 -15.25 2.39 9.39
C PHE A 20 -15.64 3.81 8.96
N GLY A 21 -16.74 3.95 8.23
CA GLY A 21 -17.18 5.21 7.64
C GLY A 21 -16.43 5.56 6.35
N GLN A 22 -16.53 6.84 5.98
CA GLN A 22 -15.97 7.37 4.75
C GLN A 22 -14.51 7.80 4.95
N VAL A 23 -13.64 6.80 5.02
CA VAL A 23 -12.22 6.96 5.30
C VAL A 23 -11.39 6.54 4.09
N LEU A 24 -10.38 7.33 3.75
CA LEU A 24 -9.38 6.98 2.75
C LEU A 24 -7.97 7.25 3.25
N ALA A 25 -7.00 6.59 2.65
CA ALA A 25 -5.58 6.83 2.87
C ALA A 25 -4.90 7.19 1.55
N THR A 26 -3.92 8.08 1.62
CA THR A 26 -3.07 8.48 0.50
C THR A 26 -1.61 8.29 0.88
N CYS A 27 -0.75 7.98 -0.09
CA CYS A 27 0.71 7.95 0.12
C CYS A 27 1.47 8.69 -0.98
N SER A 28 2.68 9.13 -0.68
CA SER A 28 3.36 10.14 -1.51
C SER A 28 4.88 10.01 -1.54
N PHE A 29 5.46 10.60 -2.58
CA PHE A 29 6.90 10.83 -2.74
C PHE A 29 7.49 11.67 -1.60
N ASP A 30 6.68 12.49 -0.94
CA ASP A 30 7.10 13.30 0.21
C ASP A 30 7.40 12.50 1.50
N ARG A 31 7.40 11.17 1.41
CA ARG A 31 7.68 10.21 2.49
C ARG A 31 6.56 10.08 3.51
N THR A 32 5.36 10.52 3.18
CA THR A 32 4.22 10.46 4.09
C THR A 32 3.08 9.61 3.55
N ALA A 33 2.30 9.06 4.48
CA ALA A 33 0.96 8.59 4.20
C ALA A 33 -0.03 9.38 5.07
N ALA A 34 -1.15 9.80 4.52
CA ALA A 34 -2.16 10.56 5.24
C ALA A 34 -3.48 9.81 5.25
N VAL A 35 -4.21 9.91 6.36
CA VAL A 35 -5.57 9.36 6.51
C VAL A 35 -6.55 10.51 6.54
N TRP A 36 -7.62 10.36 5.78
CA TRP A 36 -8.64 11.37 5.54
C TRP A 36 -10.02 10.82 5.85
N GLU A 37 -10.88 11.67 6.36
CA GLU A 37 -12.28 11.36 6.61
C GLU A 37 -13.18 12.40 5.95
N GLU A 38 -14.29 11.94 5.38
CA GLU A 38 -15.32 12.80 4.83
C GLU A 38 -16.06 13.53 5.97
N ILE A 39 -16.01 14.86 5.98
CA ILE A 39 -16.83 15.69 6.83
C ILE A 39 -18.20 15.78 6.18
N VAL A 40 -19.20 15.15 6.81
CA VAL A 40 -20.60 15.32 6.42
C VAL A 40 -21.00 16.75 6.77
N SER A 41 -21.29 17.53 5.75
CA SER A 41 -21.64 18.92 5.89
C SER A 41 -23.13 19.11 5.58
N GLU A 42 -23.77 20.08 6.25
CA GLU A 42 -25.19 20.41 6.09
C GLU A 42 -25.54 20.62 4.59
N PRO A 43 -26.78 20.35 4.15
CA PRO A 43 -27.17 20.47 2.74
C PRO A 43 -26.98 21.88 2.14
N THR A 44 -26.79 22.91 2.98
CA THR A 44 -26.52 24.30 2.59
C THR A 44 -25.03 24.63 2.44
N SER A 45 -24.15 23.71 2.83
CA SER A 45 -22.70 23.89 2.80
C SER A 45 -22.09 23.42 1.47
N PRO A 46 -20.87 23.88 1.12
CA PRO A 46 -20.20 23.40 -0.09
C PRO A 46 -19.99 21.87 -0.06
N PRO A 47 -19.84 21.23 -1.23
CA PRO A 47 -19.83 19.77 -1.36
C PRO A 47 -18.79 19.09 -0.47
N LYS A 48 -19.10 17.83 -0.10
CA LYS A 48 -18.27 16.85 0.62
C LYS A 48 -16.83 17.31 0.88
N GLN A 49 -16.57 17.75 2.10
CA GLN A 49 -15.24 18.18 2.52
C GLN A 49 -14.46 17.01 3.11
N TRP A 50 -13.14 17.01 2.93
CA TRP A 50 -12.27 15.97 3.48
C TRP A 50 -11.34 16.57 4.54
N ALA A 51 -11.38 16.03 5.75
CA ALA A 51 -10.46 16.38 6.81
C ALA A 51 -9.25 15.44 6.80
N ARG A 52 -8.03 15.97 6.82
CA ARG A 52 -6.85 15.17 7.18
C ARG A 52 -6.92 14.86 8.67
N ARG A 53 -7.05 13.57 9.01
CA ARG A 53 -7.10 13.12 10.41
C ARG A 53 -5.70 12.86 10.94
N THR A 54 -4.85 12.19 10.17
CA THR A 54 -3.46 11.97 10.55
C THR A 54 -2.50 12.06 9.37
N ASN A 55 -1.22 12.24 9.70
CA ASN A 55 -0.12 12.21 8.76
C ASN A 55 1.00 11.33 9.33
N LEU A 56 1.18 10.17 8.72
CA LEU A 56 2.17 9.16 9.08
C LEU A 56 3.50 9.51 8.42
N VAL A 57 4.53 9.75 9.22
CA VAL A 57 5.80 10.35 8.79
C VAL A 57 7.01 9.45 9.09
N ASP A 58 6.78 8.18 9.39
CA ASP A 58 7.86 7.26 9.81
C ASP A 58 8.78 6.85 8.65
N ALA A 59 8.30 6.91 7.41
CA ALA A 59 9.10 6.50 6.26
C ALA A 59 10.29 7.43 6.02
N ARG A 60 11.46 6.84 5.74
CA ARG A 60 12.69 7.59 5.45
C ARG A 60 12.85 7.93 3.97
N LYS A 61 12.03 7.31 3.11
CA LYS A 61 11.96 7.55 1.66
C LYS A 61 10.50 7.50 1.19
N SER A 62 10.29 7.67 -0.11
CA SER A 62 8.97 7.65 -0.75
C SER A 62 8.11 6.47 -0.30
N VAL A 63 6.87 6.73 0.11
CA VAL A 63 5.90 5.68 0.42
C VAL A 63 5.23 5.27 -0.87
N MET A 64 5.47 4.05 -1.32
CA MET A 64 5.13 3.59 -2.67
C MET A 64 3.72 3.01 -2.78
N ASP A 65 3.22 2.39 -1.71
CA ASP A 65 1.87 1.84 -1.67
C ASP A 65 1.27 1.93 -0.25
N VAL A 66 -0.06 1.92 -0.21
CA VAL A 66 -0.87 1.97 1.02
C VAL A 66 -2.09 1.08 0.85
N LYS A 67 -2.38 0.22 1.84
CA LYS A 67 -3.51 -0.73 1.81
C LYS A 67 -4.13 -0.88 3.19
N PHE A 68 -5.43 -0.63 3.29
CA PHE A 68 -6.20 -1.03 4.47
C PHE A 68 -6.25 -2.56 4.59
N GLY A 69 -6.14 -3.03 5.83
CA GLY A 69 -6.28 -4.44 6.18
C GLY A 69 -7.73 -4.90 6.15
N PRO A 70 -7.95 -6.21 6.24
CA PRO A 70 -9.28 -6.79 6.42
C PRO A 70 -10.01 -6.18 7.63
N PRO A 71 -11.32 -5.90 7.52
CA PRO A 71 -12.11 -5.31 8.61
C PRO A 71 -12.13 -6.15 9.89
N THR A 72 -11.88 -7.45 9.79
CA THR A 72 -11.79 -8.39 10.92
C THR A 72 -10.57 -8.15 11.82
N LEU A 73 -9.56 -7.42 11.34
CA LEU A 73 -8.38 -7.02 12.11
C LEU A 73 -8.54 -5.65 12.78
N GLY A 74 -9.69 -5.00 12.65
CA GLY A 74 -9.87 -3.59 13.01
C GLY A 74 -9.42 -2.64 11.90
N LEU A 75 -9.28 -1.36 12.24
CA LEU A 75 -8.87 -0.34 11.27
C LEU A 75 -7.34 -0.30 11.19
N VAL A 76 -6.81 -1.18 10.34
CA VAL A 76 -5.38 -1.38 10.11
C VAL A 76 -4.97 -0.83 8.75
N LEU A 77 -3.79 -0.20 8.68
CA LEU A 77 -3.21 0.36 7.46
C LEU A 77 -1.78 -0.14 7.27
N ALA A 78 -1.51 -0.78 6.14
CA ALA A 78 -0.17 -1.12 5.72
C ALA A 78 0.41 -0.09 4.76
N THR A 79 1.69 0.21 4.89
CA THR A 79 2.46 1.01 3.93
C THR A 79 3.76 0.32 3.59
N CYS A 80 4.26 0.53 2.36
CA CYS A 80 5.60 0.14 1.96
C CYS A 80 6.35 1.33 1.42
N SER A 81 7.64 1.39 1.69
CA SER A 81 8.49 2.52 1.33
C SER A 81 9.73 2.06 0.58
N ALA A 82 10.27 2.97 -0.23
CA ALA A 82 11.55 2.80 -0.91
C ALA A 82 12.75 2.76 0.06
N ASP A 83 12.53 2.99 1.35
CA ASP A 83 13.52 2.72 2.41
C ASP A 83 13.69 1.22 2.70
N GLY A 84 12.84 0.38 2.10
CA GLY A 84 12.87 -1.07 2.27
C GLY A 84 12.29 -1.52 3.59
N VAL A 85 11.23 -0.84 4.03
CA VAL A 85 10.50 -1.15 5.25
C VAL A 85 8.99 -1.18 4.96
N VAL A 86 8.32 -2.21 5.47
CA VAL A 86 6.85 -2.27 5.55
C VAL A 86 6.43 -1.85 6.95
N ARG A 87 5.42 -0.99 7.03
CA ARG A 87 4.88 -0.51 8.31
C ARG A 87 3.40 -0.83 8.42
N ILE A 88 3.00 -1.33 9.57
CA ILE A 88 1.61 -1.63 9.91
C ILE A 88 1.18 -0.67 11.01
N TYR A 89 0.14 0.11 10.73
CA TYR A 89 -0.47 1.03 11.66
C TYR A 89 -1.88 0.56 12.02
N GLU A 90 -2.32 0.90 13.22
CA GLU A 90 -3.68 0.62 13.68
C GLU A 90 -4.28 1.87 14.30
N ALA A 91 -5.56 2.14 14.03
CA ALA A 91 -6.31 3.15 14.75
C ALA A 91 -6.94 2.49 16.00
N PRO A 92 -6.47 2.82 17.23
CA PRO A 92 -6.98 2.20 18.44
C PRO A 92 -8.40 2.63 18.79
N ASP A 93 -8.82 3.81 18.34
CA ASP A 93 -10.16 4.35 18.54
C ASP A 93 -10.75 4.82 17.20
N LEU A 94 -11.84 4.17 16.79
CA LEU A 94 -12.55 4.51 15.54
C LEU A 94 -13.23 5.88 15.61
N MET A 95 -13.45 6.43 16.80
CA MET A 95 -14.01 7.76 17.00
C MET A 95 -12.94 8.85 16.91
N ASN A 96 -11.66 8.49 16.98
CA ASN A 96 -10.54 9.42 16.94
C ASN A 96 -9.47 8.98 15.92
N LEU A 97 -9.80 9.15 14.64
CA LEU A 97 -8.91 8.83 13.51
C LEU A 97 -7.62 9.67 13.45
N ALA A 98 -7.44 10.65 14.34
CA ALA A 98 -6.18 11.38 14.45
C ALA A 98 -5.07 10.55 15.09
N GLN A 99 -5.43 9.52 15.86
CA GLN A 99 -4.49 8.65 16.54
C GLN A 99 -4.31 7.33 15.78
N TRP A 100 -3.06 7.04 15.45
CA TRP A 100 -2.64 5.80 14.81
C TRP A 100 -1.35 5.33 15.48
N THR A 101 -1.32 4.06 15.87
CA THR A 101 -0.14 3.43 16.50
C THR A 101 0.62 2.62 15.47
N LEU A 102 1.94 2.82 15.40
CA LEU A 102 2.82 1.95 14.63
C LEU A 102 2.94 0.61 15.36
N GLN A 103 2.28 -0.43 14.85
CA GLN A 103 2.28 -1.77 15.45
C GLN A 103 3.51 -2.58 15.05
N GLN A 104 3.90 -2.49 13.77
CA GLN A 104 5.01 -3.27 13.25
C GLN A 104 5.82 -2.48 12.24
N GLU A 105 7.14 -2.67 12.32
CA GLU A 105 8.10 -2.23 11.33
C GLU A 105 8.89 -3.47 10.86
N VAL A 106 8.76 -3.82 9.57
CA VAL A 106 9.35 -5.03 9.00
C VAL A 106 10.35 -4.66 7.92
N PRO A 107 11.67 -4.74 8.20
CA PRO A 107 12.71 -4.51 7.20
C PRO A 107 12.73 -5.63 6.16
N ILE A 108 12.58 -5.27 4.89
CA ILE A 108 12.63 -6.19 3.73
C ILE A 108 13.98 -6.14 3.00
N LYS A 109 14.86 -5.20 3.38
CA LYS A 109 16.23 -5.00 2.87
C LYS A 109 16.33 -4.72 1.35
N VAL A 110 15.21 -4.44 0.69
CA VAL A 110 15.08 -4.05 -0.72
C VAL A 110 13.93 -3.06 -0.86
N GLN A 111 13.84 -2.30 -1.96
CA GLN A 111 12.70 -1.41 -2.19
C GLN A 111 11.43 -2.23 -2.48
N ALA A 112 10.30 -1.80 -1.92
CA ALA A 112 8.99 -2.34 -2.24
C ALA A 112 8.15 -1.29 -2.93
N SER A 113 7.40 -1.73 -3.95
CA SER A 113 6.57 -0.87 -4.79
C SER A 113 5.07 -1.16 -4.66
N ALA A 114 4.69 -2.34 -4.13
CA ALA A 114 3.31 -2.75 -4.03
C ALA A 114 3.04 -3.69 -2.84
N LEU A 115 1.84 -3.58 -2.27
CA LEU A 115 1.34 -4.38 -1.16
C LEU A 115 0.02 -5.07 -1.54
N SER A 116 -0.24 -6.21 -0.90
CA SER A 116 -1.56 -6.79 -0.78
C SER A 116 -1.73 -7.53 0.53
N TRP A 117 -2.93 -7.52 1.06
CA TRP A 117 -3.32 -8.39 2.16
C TRP A 117 -3.75 -9.75 1.61
N ASN A 118 -3.35 -10.84 2.28
CA ASN A 118 -3.81 -12.17 1.93
C ASN A 118 -5.23 -12.38 2.50
N PRO A 119 -6.26 -12.61 1.67
CA PRO A 119 -7.62 -12.79 2.16
C PRO A 119 -7.84 -14.14 2.89
N THR A 120 -6.96 -15.13 2.72
CA THR A 120 -7.17 -16.53 3.14
C THR A 120 -6.21 -17.04 4.21
N TYR A 121 -5.39 -16.17 4.81
CA TYR A 121 -4.44 -16.54 5.85
C TYR A 121 -4.93 -16.11 7.25
N PRO A 122 -5.86 -16.83 7.90
CA PRO A 122 -6.12 -16.60 9.32
C PRO A 122 -4.90 -17.03 10.15
N ARG A 123 -4.58 -16.27 11.20
CA ARG A 123 -3.46 -16.47 12.16
C ARG A 123 -3.26 -17.89 12.69
N GLU A 124 -4.22 -18.79 12.53
CA GLU A 124 -4.17 -20.17 13.02
C GLU A 124 -3.19 -21.08 12.28
N ARG A 125 -2.81 -20.79 11.03
CA ARG A 125 -1.78 -21.59 10.32
C ARG A 125 -0.38 -21.01 10.52
N ARG A 126 0.16 -21.16 11.73
CA ARG A 126 1.60 -21.05 11.99
C ARG A 126 2.35 -22.13 11.20
N TYR A 127 3.22 -21.74 10.27
CA TYR A 127 4.33 -22.60 9.84
C TYR A 127 5.67 -21.83 9.80
N THR A 128 6.47 -22.15 10.82
CA THR A 128 7.95 -22.24 10.90
C THR A 128 8.81 -21.23 10.14
N LYS A 129 9.42 -20.32 10.93
CA LYS A 129 10.72 -19.59 10.83
C LYS A 129 11.38 -19.22 9.48
N ASN A 130 10.82 -19.43 8.29
CA ASN A 130 11.48 -19.09 7.02
C ASN A 130 10.55 -18.84 5.80
N SER A 131 9.26 -18.59 5.98
CA SER A 131 8.29 -18.50 4.89
C SER A 131 8.12 -17.10 4.30
N PHE A 132 9.16 -16.56 3.65
CA PHE A 132 8.95 -15.54 2.60
C PHE A 132 8.64 -16.26 1.29
N ILE A 133 7.39 -16.21 0.83
CA ILE A 133 7.03 -16.74 -0.50
C ILE A 133 7.50 -15.71 -1.54
N LYS A 134 8.66 -15.96 -2.14
CA LYS A 134 9.11 -15.27 -3.35
C LYS A 134 8.36 -15.89 -4.53
N ILE A 135 7.34 -15.21 -5.05
CA ILE A 135 6.71 -15.60 -6.31
C ILE A 135 7.76 -15.41 -7.41
N GLN A 136 8.34 -16.51 -7.89
CA GLN A 136 9.19 -16.46 -9.08
C GLN A 136 8.27 -16.33 -10.31
N PRO A 137 8.62 -15.49 -11.29
CA PRO A 137 7.93 -15.53 -12.57
C PRO A 137 8.10 -16.93 -13.15
N VAL A 138 6.98 -17.54 -13.52
CA VAL A 138 6.94 -18.87 -14.13
C VAL A 138 7.71 -18.78 -15.44
N SER A 139 8.87 -19.41 -15.52
CA SER A 139 9.55 -19.66 -16.79
C SER A 139 8.58 -20.46 -17.67
N PRO A 140 8.27 -20.03 -18.90
CA PRO A 140 7.41 -20.80 -19.78
C PRO A 140 8.15 -22.07 -20.18
N SER A 141 7.90 -23.17 -19.47
CA SER A 141 8.39 -24.49 -19.85
C SER A 141 7.32 -25.18 -20.68
N GLY A 142 7.56 -25.24 -21.99
CA GLY A 142 7.06 -26.32 -22.84
C GLY A 142 6.30 -25.88 -24.09
N GLU A 143 7.04 -25.54 -25.16
CA GLU A 143 6.80 -26.06 -26.52
C GLU A 143 7.89 -25.54 -27.46
N GLN A 144 8.67 -26.46 -28.07
CA GLN A 144 9.55 -26.12 -29.20
C GLN A 144 8.69 -26.04 -30.47
N ARG A 145 8.77 -24.92 -31.19
CA ARG A 145 8.49 -24.84 -32.64
C ARG A 145 9.22 -23.65 -33.27
N PRO A 146 9.48 -23.70 -34.59
CA PRO A 146 10.80 -23.54 -35.16
C PRO A 146 11.14 -22.06 -35.39
N GLU A 147 12.44 -21.80 -35.49
CA GLU A 147 12.98 -20.53 -35.95
C GLU A 147 12.41 -20.19 -37.34
N ASP A 148 11.72 -19.06 -37.46
CA ASP A 148 11.62 -18.29 -38.70
C ASP A 148 11.59 -16.80 -38.36
N LEU A 149 12.42 -16.06 -39.09
CA LEU A 149 12.74 -14.66 -38.94
C LEU A 149 11.57 -13.74 -39.35
N ASP A 150 11.26 -12.71 -38.56
CA ASP A 150 11.17 -11.32 -39.04
C ASP A 150 11.20 -10.32 -37.86
N GLY A 151 11.79 -9.16 -38.11
CA GLY A 151 12.21 -8.19 -37.11
C GLY A 151 11.11 -7.37 -36.43
N SER A 152 11.60 -6.54 -35.50
CA SER A 152 10.90 -5.50 -34.73
C SER A 152 10.37 -5.92 -33.35
N ALA A 153 11.29 -6.32 -32.47
CA ALA A 153 11.10 -6.12 -31.03
C ALA A 153 11.00 -4.60 -30.75
N MET A 154 9.80 -4.09 -30.50
CA MET A 154 9.62 -2.77 -29.90
C MET A 154 10.29 -2.78 -28.53
N LYS A 155 11.47 -2.17 -28.48
CA LYS A 155 12.31 -1.98 -27.31
C LYS A 155 11.65 -0.91 -26.43
N TYR A 156 11.01 -1.32 -25.34
CA TYR A 156 10.51 -0.37 -24.34
C TYR A 156 11.69 0.47 -23.81
N PRO A 157 11.55 1.80 -23.69
CA PRO A 157 12.68 2.72 -23.52
C PRO A 157 13.17 2.84 -22.07
N PHE A 158 12.78 1.94 -21.17
CA PHE A 158 13.19 2.00 -19.77
C PHE A 158 14.00 0.75 -19.39
N PRO A 159 15.22 0.91 -18.83
CA PRO A 159 15.97 -0.21 -18.29
C PRO A 159 15.14 -0.90 -17.19
N VAL A 160 14.94 -2.22 -17.30
CA VAL A 160 14.35 -3.04 -16.23
C VAL A 160 15.42 -3.21 -15.14
N GLU A 161 15.64 -2.17 -14.33
CA GLU A 161 16.57 -2.20 -13.21
C GLU A 161 15.87 -2.73 -11.95
N LYS A 162 16.37 -3.87 -11.45
CA LYS A 162 16.14 -4.48 -10.11
C LYS A 162 14.68 -4.70 -9.71
N THR A 163 14.24 -5.95 -9.82
CA THR A 163 12.96 -6.53 -9.38
C THR A 163 12.25 -5.76 -8.26
N ASP A 164 11.33 -4.88 -8.63
CA ASP A 164 10.30 -4.35 -7.75
C ASP A 164 9.53 -5.51 -7.14
N LYS A 165 9.59 -5.65 -5.80
CA LYS A 165 8.94 -6.76 -5.11
C LYS A 165 7.55 -6.36 -4.64
N TYR A 166 6.57 -7.13 -5.11
CA TYR A 166 5.23 -7.19 -4.56
C TYR A 166 5.25 -7.94 -3.22
N ILE A 167 4.60 -7.38 -2.20
CA ILE A 167 4.58 -7.95 -0.84
C ILE A 167 3.16 -8.39 -0.50
N VAL A 168 3.05 -9.61 0.01
CA VAL A 168 1.81 -10.16 0.56
C VAL A 168 1.90 -10.17 2.08
N ILE A 169 0.95 -9.50 2.74
CA ILE A 169 0.84 -9.39 4.19
C ILE A 169 -0.19 -10.43 4.67
N PRO A 170 0.18 -11.38 5.57
CA PRO A 170 -0.78 -12.30 6.16
C PRO A 170 -1.72 -11.60 7.16
N GLN A 171 -2.92 -12.15 7.42
CA GLN A 171 -3.84 -11.64 8.46
C GLN A 171 -3.42 -12.13 9.86
#